data_AF-A0A0P9NHC0-F1
#
_entry.id   AF-A0A0P9NHC0-F1
#
_cell.length_a   1.000
_cell.length_b   1.000
_cell.length_c   1.000
_cell.angle_alpha   90.00
_cell.angle_beta   90.00
_cell.angle_gamma   90.00
#
_symmetry.space_group_name_H-M   'P 1'
#
loop_
_entity.id
_entity.type
_entity.pdbx_description
1 polymer ?
#
loop_
_entity_poly.entity_id
_entity_poly.type
_entity_poly.pdbx_seq_one_letter_code
_entity_poly.pdbx_strand_id
1 'polypeptide(L)'
;MYGDDPRHYSAASDVLRYSLINHYGGIYSDTDDMFKRGVMDTDFITKPKRIFTMRPTDTPWNRDEIVINNNSFASPANNPVLSTLEKEIVDRYSVYRETGLGEVLSSTADVNDRMRIVSAVTGPRVFTEVLLKEGRGLSKLFTTMIDHHIKGKPLKNPKRYQAEAQKRMPLSNFIKMGGSHSWQ
;
A
#
# COMPACT_ATOMS: atom_id res chain seq x y z
N MET A 1 -3.69 21.18 2.48
CA MET A 1 -4.17 19.80 2.72
C MET A 1 -3.43 18.85 1.79
N TYR A 2 -3.56 17.53 1.94
CA TYR A 2 -2.98 16.56 0.99
C TYR A 2 -3.43 16.92 -0.43
N GLY A 3 -2.50 17.01 -1.37
CA GLY A 3 -2.79 17.36 -2.77
C GLY A 3 -2.88 18.85 -3.09
N ASP A 4 -2.74 19.77 -2.11
CA ASP A 4 -2.76 21.22 -2.38
C ASP A 4 -1.37 21.81 -2.66
N ASP A 5 -0.30 21.05 -2.41
CA ASP A 5 1.02 21.44 -2.89
C ASP A 5 1.08 21.18 -4.40
N PRO A 6 1.26 22.20 -5.24
CA PRO A 6 1.25 22.05 -6.70
C PRO A 6 2.40 21.17 -7.22
N ARG A 7 3.36 20.82 -6.38
CA ARG A 7 4.51 19.95 -6.72
C ARG A 7 4.19 18.47 -6.49
N HIS A 8 3.08 18.14 -5.84
CA HIS A 8 2.57 16.78 -5.65
C HIS A 8 3.60 15.80 -5.04
N TYR A 9 4.35 16.24 -4.04
CA TYR A 9 5.42 15.45 -3.41
C TYR A 9 4.97 14.11 -2.81
N SER A 10 3.72 14.00 -2.38
CA SER A 10 3.17 12.73 -1.90
C SER A 10 3.11 11.68 -2.99
N ALA A 11 2.64 12.05 -4.19
CA ALA A 11 2.63 11.17 -5.37
C ALA A 11 4.06 10.83 -5.85
N ALA A 12 5.00 11.77 -5.75
CA ALA A 12 6.40 11.49 -6.05
C ALA A 12 7.02 10.51 -5.03
N SER A 13 6.70 10.65 -3.74
CA SER A 13 7.14 9.75 -2.68
C SER A 13 6.60 8.33 -2.85
N ASP A 14 5.38 8.18 -3.39
CA ASP A 14 4.83 6.87 -3.77
C ASP A 14 5.72 6.14 -4.78
N VAL A 15 6.22 6.82 -5.82
CA VAL A 15 7.12 6.16 -6.80
C VAL A 15 8.48 5.82 -6.16
N LEU A 16 9.01 6.76 -5.37
CA LEU A 16 10.33 6.62 -4.77
C LEU A 16 10.38 5.49 -3.73
N ARG A 17 9.35 5.33 -2.88
CA ARG A 17 9.34 4.33 -1.81
C ARG A 17 9.47 2.90 -2.35
N TYR A 18 8.80 2.58 -3.46
CA TYR A 18 8.89 1.24 -4.05
C TYR A 18 10.28 0.98 -4.61
N SER A 19 10.82 1.95 -5.34
CA SER A 19 12.16 1.86 -5.95
C SER A 19 13.25 1.72 -4.87
N LEU A 20 13.17 2.49 -3.79
CA LEU A 20 14.12 2.40 -2.68
C LEU A 20 14.09 1.04 -2.00
N ILE A 21 12.89 0.53 -1.68
CA ILE A 21 12.77 -0.78 -1.03
C ILE A 21 13.10 -1.93 -1.99
N ASN A 22 12.83 -1.80 -3.28
CA ASN A 22 13.26 -2.79 -4.24
C ASN A 22 14.78 -2.80 -4.40
N HIS A 23 15.43 -1.63 -4.38
CA HIS A 23 16.88 -1.55 -4.54
C HIS A 23 17.64 -2.00 -3.28
N TYR A 24 17.29 -1.46 -2.11
CA TYR A 24 18.03 -1.68 -0.86
C TYR A 24 17.44 -2.80 0.01
N GLY A 25 16.16 -3.15 -0.19
CA GLY A 25 15.40 -3.92 0.79
C GLY A 25 15.11 -3.10 2.05
N GLY A 26 14.53 -3.77 3.05
CA GLY A 26 14.26 -3.18 4.35
C GLY A 26 12.79 -2.80 4.53
N ILE A 27 12.54 -1.74 5.29
CA ILE A 27 11.21 -1.27 5.70
C ILE A 27 11.09 0.19 5.29
N TYR A 28 10.04 0.51 4.53
CA TYR A 28 9.60 1.88 4.34
C TYR A 28 8.50 2.17 5.37
N SER A 29 8.49 3.39 5.90
CA SER A 29 7.47 3.91 6.80
C SER A 29 7.34 5.42 6.60
N ASP A 30 6.12 5.93 6.50
CA ASP A 30 5.88 7.36 6.42
C ASP A 30 6.38 8.05 7.71
N THR A 31 6.82 9.30 7.59
CA THR A 31 7.54 9.99 8.68
C THR A 31 6.69 10.27 9.92
N ASP A 32 5.37 10.20 9.80
CA ASP A 32 4.40 10.40 10.87
C ASP A 32 3.84 9.07 11.44
N ASP A 33 4.27 7.92 10.89
CA ASP A 33 4.00 6.61 11.47
C ASP A 33 4.79 6.41 12.77
N MET A 34 4.19 5.69 13.74
CA MET A 34 4.80 5.45 15.05
C MET A 34 5.10 3.97 15.27
N PHE A 35 6.36 3.67 15.59
CA PHE A 35 6.76 2.33 16.04
C PHE A 35 6.37 2.13 17.51
N LYS A 36 5.42 1.22 17.74
CA LYS A 36 4.96 0.80 19.08
C LYS A 36 6.02 0.00 19.85
N ARG A 37 6.95 -0.61 19.12
CA ARG A 37 8.12 -1.33 19.64
C ARG A 37 9.21 -1.40 18.58
N GLY A 38 10.42 -1.78 18.99
CA GLY A 38 11.51 -2.11 18.07
C GLY A 38 11.16 -3.27 17.14
N VAL A 39 11.78 -3.25 15.96
CA VAL A 39 11.69 -4.31 14.95
C VAL A 39 12.52 -5.51 15.40
N MET A 40 11.96 -6.71 15.25
CA MET A 40 12.63 -7.97 15.59
C MET A 40 12.84 -8.82 14.33
N ASP A 41 13.86 -9.66 14.33
CA ASP A 41 14.14 -10.63 13.26
C ASP A 41 12.95 -11.59 13.01
N THR A 42 12.26 -11.97 14.09
CA THR A 42 11.08 -12.84 14.08
C THR A 42 9.83 -12.18 13.46
N ASP A 43 9.84 -10.88 13.19
CA ASP A 43 8.71 -10.19 12.54
C ASP A 43 8.57 -10.57 11.06
N PHE A 44 9.65 -11.05 10.42
CA PHE A 44 9.70 -11.25 8.98
C PHE A 44 10.11 -12.67 8.60
N ILE A 45 9.12 -13.50 8.25
CA ILE A 45 9.36 -14.80 7.63
C ILE A 45 9.45 -14.62 6.12
N THR A 46 10.65 -14.35 5.60
CA THR A 46 10.90 -14.07 4.18
C THR A 46 10.65 -15.31 3.30
N LYS A 47 10.19 -15.08 2.06
CA LYS A 47 10.13 -16.05 0.95
C LYS A 47 10.24 -15.27 -0.36
N PRO A 48 10.55 -15.95 -1.49
CA PRO A 48 10.45 -15.31 -2.80
C PRO A 48 9.10 -14.61 -2.98
N LYS A 49 9.11 -13.42 -3.59
CA LYS A 49 7.93 -12.57 -3.85
C LYS A 49 7.21 -12.04 -2.61
N ARG A 50 7.75 -12.19 -1.39
CA ARG A 50 7.04 -11.73 -0.18
C ARG A 50 7.24 -10.25 0.06
N ILE A 51 6.13 -9.52 0.01
CA ILE A 51 6.01 -8.18 0.58
C ILE A 51 5.25 -8.31 1.90
N PHE A 52 5.73 -7.60 2.92
CA PHE A 52 5.08 -7.49 4.22
C PHE A 52 4.41 -6.14 4.34
N THR A 53 3.16 -6.12 4.78
CA THR A 53 2.35 -4.90 4.73
C THR A 53 1.67 -4.61 6.07
N MET A 54 0.95 -3.50 6.12
CA MET A 54 -0.12 -3.32 7.10
C MET A 54 -1.37 -4.12 6.70
N ARG A 55 -2.34 -4.20 7.62
CA ARG A 55 -3.70 -4.67 7.34
C ARG A 55 -4.43 -3.67 6.43
N PRO A 56 -5.44 -4.14 5.67
CA PRO A 56 -6.21 -3.25 4.80
C PRO A 56 -6.97 -2.17 5.58
N THR A 57 -7.21 -1.05 4.91
CA THR A 57 -8.00 0.10 5.37
C THR A 57 -8.94 0.55 4.27
N ASP A 58 -10.06 1.16 4.65
CA ASP A 58 -10.91 1.91 3.73
C ASP A 58 -10.22 3.22 3.30
N THR A 59 -10.71 3.79 2.19
CA THR A 59 -10.23 5.09 1.70
C THR A 59 -11.21 6.22 2.01
N PRO A 60 -10.74 7.42 2.36
CA PRO A 60 -11.58 8.60 2.64
C PRO A 60 -12.49 9.03 1.50
N TRP A 61 -12.00 8.93 0.27
CA TRP A 61 -12.69 9.37 -0.96
C TRP A 61 -13.65 8.32 -1.53
N ASN A 62 -13.57 7.08 -1.06
CA ASN A 62 -14.44 5.98 -1.46
C ASN A 62 -14.47 4.90 -0.36
N ARG A 63 -15.49 4.94 0.52
CA ARG A 63 -15.62 3.98 1.63
C ARG A 63 -15.84 2.53 1.20
N ASP A 64 -16.25 2.31 -0.05
CA ASP A 64 -16.39 0.96 -0.62
C ASP A 64 -15.06 0.42 -1.18
N GLU A 65 -14.05 1.28 -1.33
CA GLU A 65 -12.70 0.90 -1.75
C GLU A 65 -11.85 0.57 -0.52
N ILE A 66 -11.45 -0.69 -0.44
CA ILE A 66 -10.55 -1.18 0.59
C ILE A 66 -9.21 -1.50 -0.05
N VAL A 67 -8.14 -1.00 0.55
CA VAL A 67 -6.77 -1.11 0.03
C VAL A 67 -5.82 -1.54 1.12
N ILE A 68 -4.71 -2.15 0.73
CA ILE A 68 -3.53 -2.22 1.58
C ILE A 68 -2.83 -0.87 1.49
N ASN A 69 -2.72 -0.17 2.63
CA ASN A 69 -2.03 1.10 2.67
C ASN A 69 -0.53 0.92 2.33
N ASN A 70 0.02 1.86 1.55
CA ASN A 70 1.43 1.92 1.15
C ASN A 70 2.27 2.84 2.05
N ASN A 71 1.70 3.38 3.14
CA ASN A 71 2.43 4.18 4.14
C ASN A 71 3.59 3.40 4.78
N SER A 72 3.41 2.09 4.97
CA SER A 72 4.40 1.23 5.59
C SER A 72 4.39 -0.16 4.96
N PHE A 73 5.54 -0.59 4.43
CA PHE A 73 5.75 -1.94 3.88
C PHE A 73 7.21 -2.36 3.95
N ALA A 74 7.47 -3.66 3.86
CA ALA A 74 8.81 -4.21 3.90
C ALA A 74 9.02 -5.29 2.85
N SER A 75 10.25 -5.40 2.34
CA SER A 75 10.65 -6.41 1.38
C SER A 75 12.15 -6.66 1.42
N PRO A 76 12.64 -7.87 1.10
CA PRO A 76 14.01 -8.04 0.62
C PRO A 76 14.25 -7.21 -0.65
N ALA A 77 15.52 -6.86 -0.89
CA ALA A 77 15.95 -6.25 -2.15
C ALA A 77 15.68 -7.18 -3.35
N ASN A 78 15.58 -6.60 -4.54
CA ASN A 78 15.34 -7.27 -5.82
C ASN A 78 14.10 -8.17 -5.80
N ASN A 79 13.02 -7.69 -5.19
CA ASN A 79 11.78 -8.45 -5.13
C ASN A 79 11.00 -8.28 -6.43
N PRO A 80 10.77 -9.35 -7.20
CA PRO A 80 10.14 -9.22 -8.52
C PRO A 80 8.69 -8.70 -8.46
N VAL A 81 8.03 -8.73 -7.30
CA VAL A 81 6.72 -8.08 -7.13
C VAL A 81 6.84 -6.56 -7.17
N LEU A 82 7.89 -5.99 -6.57
CA LEU A 82 8.13 -4.55 -6.63
C LEU A 82 8.57 -4.12 -8.03
N SER A 83 9.32 -4.95 -8.75
CA SER A 83 9.62 -4.68 -10.17
C SER A 83 8.36 -4.68 -11.05
N THR A 84 7.42 -5.60 -10.80
CA THR A 84 6.11 -5.58 -11.46
C THR A 84 5.33 -4.31 -11.09
N LEU A 85 5.39 -3.88 -9.83
CA LEU A 85 4.73 -2.65 -9.37
C LEU A 85 5.31 -1.40 -10.03
N GLU A 86 6.63 -1.26 -10.05
CA GLU A 86 7.33 -0.15 -10.72
C GLU A 86 6.93 -0.08 -12.20
N LYS A 87 6.86 -1.23 -12.89
CA LYS A 87 6.40 -1.30 -14.28
C LYS A 87 4.94 -0.87 -14.42
N GLU A 88 4.05 -1.39 -13.58
CA GLU A 88 2.63 -1.03 -13.60
C GLU A 88 2.41 0.47 -13.38
N ILE A 89 3.20 1.09 -12.50
CA ILE A 89 3.17 2.54 -12.27
C ILE A 89 3.61 3.31 -13.51
N VAL A 90 4.70 2.88 -14.17
CA VAL A 90 5.15 3.47 -15.44
C VAL A 90 4.06 3.35 -16.52
N ASP A 91 3.43 2.18 -16.62
CA ASP A 91 2.35 1.93 -17.58
C ASP A 91 1.14 2.83 -17.30
N ARG A 92 0.72 3.00 -16.04
CA ARG A 92 -0.38 3.92 -15.67
C ARG A 92 -0.01 5.39 -15.85
N TYR A 93 1.23 5.76 -15.53
CA TYR A 93 1.73 7.11 -15.73
C TYR A 93 1.75 7.49 -17.21
N SER A 94 1.97 6.52 -18.12
CA SER A 94 2.06 6.77 -19.56
C SER A 94 0.81 7.44 -20.15
N VAL A 95 -0.36 7.19 -19.55
CA VAL A 95 -1.64 7.84 -19.93
C VAL A 95 -1.58 9.36 -19.75
N TYR A 96 -0.75 9.83 -18.82
CA TYR A 96 -0.59 11.25 -18.48
C TYR A 96 0.65 11.86 -19.11
N ARG A 97 1.33 11.17 -20.04
CA ARG A 97 2.65 11.61 -20.53
C ARG A 97 2.61 12.92 -21.30
N GLU A 98 1.55 13.18 -22.05
CA GLU A 98 1.41 14.41 -22.85
C GLU A 98 1.12 15.63 -21.97
N THR A 99 0.23 15.50 -20.99
CA THR A 99 -0.18 16.60 -20.10
C THR A 99 0.71 16.72 -18.87
N GLY A 100 1.32 15.62 -18.42
CA GLY A 100 1.97 15.49 -17.13
C GLY A 100 0.98 15.21 -16.01
N LEU A 101 1.22 14.17 -15.21
CA LEU A 101 0.36 13.82 -14.07
C LEU A 101 0.18 14.99 -13.10
N GLY A 102 1.24 15.76 -12.81
CA GLY A 102 1.17 16.90 -11.91
C GLY A 102 0.23 18.01 -12.40
N GLU A 103 0.16 18.23 -13.72
CA GLU A 103 -0.77 19.20 -14.31
C GLU A 103 -2.21 18.69 -14.23
N VAL A 104 -2.44 17.41 -14.54
CA VAL A 104 -3.75 16.78 -14.39
C VAL A 104 -4.24 16.89 -12.95
N LEU A 105 -3.39 16.57 -11.98
CA LEU A 105 -3.72 16.72 -10.55
C LEU A 105 -4.02 18.17 -10.20
N SER A 106 -3.25 19.14 -10.68
CA SER A 106 -3.47 20.56 -10.40
C SER A 106 -4.76 21.10 -11.02
N SER A 107 -5.15 20.58 -12.19
CA SER A 107 -6.39 20.95 -12.88
C SER A 107 -7.65 20.25 -12.34
N THR A 108 -7.48 19.19 -11.55
CA THR A 108 -8.59 18.44 -10.95
C THR A 108 -9.08 19.16 -9.69
N ALA A 109 -10.22 19.85 -9.80
CA ALA A 109 -10.75 20.69 -8.73
C ALA A 109 -11.12 19.89 -7.46
N ASP A 110 -11.79 18.74 -7.63
CA ASP A 110 -12.24 17.93 -6.51
C ASP A 110 -11.07 17.16 -5.86
N VAL A 111 -10.94 17.29 -4.54
CA VAL A 111 -9.89 16.61 -3.76
C VAL A 111 -10.04 15.10 -3.86
N ASN A 112 -11.27 14.57 -3.80
CA ASN A 112 -11.49 13.13 -3.82
C ASN A 112 -11.09 12.53 -5.17
N ASP A 113 -11.37 13.23 -6.28
CA ASP A 113 -10.94 12.83 -7.61
C ASP A 113 -9.41 12.87 -7.75
N ARG A 114 -8.74 13.91 -7.24
CA ARG A 114 -7.27 13.94 -7.15
C ARG A 114 -6.75 12.70 -6.40
N MET A 115 -7.32 12.39 -5.25
CA MET A 115 -6.90 11.25 -4.43
C MET A 115 -7.13 9.90 -5.12
N ARG A 116 -8.24 9.75 -5.85
CA ARG A 116 -8.51 8.55 -6.66
C ARG A 116 -7.44 8.38 -7.75
N ILE A 117 -7.08 9.46 -8.43
CA ILE A 117 -6.02 9.43 -9.46
C ILE A 117 -4.69 9.03 -8.82
N VAL A 118 -4.25 9.70 -7.75
CA VAL A 118 -2.96 9.38 -7.11
C VAL A 118 -2.96 7.93 -6.60
N SER A 119 -3.99 7.51 -5.87
CA SER A 119 -4.10 6.14 -5.36
C SER A 119 -4.03 5.10 -6.48
N ALA A 120 -4.73 5.35 -7.60
CA ALA A 120 -4.76 4.46 -8.74
C ALA A 120 -3.46 4.44 -9.55
N VAL A 121 -2.70 5.53 -9.61
CA VAL A 121 -1.50 5.62 -10.47
C VAL A 121 -0.22 5.29 -9.71
N THR A 122 -0.06 5.80 -8.49
CA THR A 122 1.18 5.64 -7.69
C THR A 122 0.92 5.06 -6.30
N GLY A 123 -0.27 5.27 -5.75
CA GLY A 123 -0.56 5.02 -4.34
C GLY A 123 -1.10 3.63 -3.97
N PRO A 124 -1.92 3.54 -2.90
CA PRO A 124 -2.39 2.29 -2.31
C PRO A 124 -3.15 1.36 -3.26
N ARG A 125 -3.91 1.90 -4.22
CA ARG A 125 -4.69 1.06 -5.12
C ARG A 125 -3.81 0.28 -6.09
N VAL A 126 -2.88 0.92 -6.79
CA VAL A 126 -1.92 0.18 -7.65
C VAL A 126 -1.07 -0.79 -6.83
N PHE A 127 -0.63 -0.37 -5.65
CA PHE A 127 0.09 -1.23 -4.71
C PHE A 127 -0.71 -2.48 -4.36
N THR A 128 -1.97 -2.31 -3.96
CA THR A 128 -2.87 -3.42 -3.63
C THR A 128 -3.07 -4.34 -4.83
N GLU A 129 -3.47 -3.81 -5.97
CA GLU A 129 -3.80 -4.59 -7.17
C GLU A 129 -2.63 -5.48 -7.61
N VAL A 130 -1.40 -4.95 -7.64
CA VAL A 130 -0.20 -5.73 -7.99
C VAL A 130 0.10 -6.80 -6.95
N LEU A 131 0.07 -6.45 -5.65
CA LEU A 131 0.35 -7.40 -4.57
C LEU A 131 -0.65 -8.56 -4.55
N LEU A 132 -1.94 -8.30 -4.78
CA LEU A 132 -2.96 -9.33 -4.83
C LEU A 132 -2.82 -10.20 -6.08
N LYS A 133 -2.48 -9.62 -7.23
CA LYS A 133 -2.22 -10.34 -8.49
C LYS A 133 -1.04 -11.30 -8.38
N GLU A 134 0.07 -10.86 -7.81
CA GLU A 134 1.29 -11.67 -7.67
C GLU A 134 1.22 -12.66 -6.50
N GLY A 135 0.42 -12.36 -5.47
CA GLY A 135 0.42 -13.09 -4.20
C GLY A 135 -0.88 -13.83 -3.90
N ARG A 136 -1.08 -15.04 -4.44
CA ARG A 136 -2.30 -15.85 -4.17
C ARG A 136 -2.67 -16.00 -2.69
N GLY A 137 -1.67 -16.15 -1.82
CA GLY A 137 -1.90 -16.26 -0.38
C GLY A 137 -2.32 -14.94 0.27
N LEU A 138 -1.78 -13.81 -0.21
CA LEU A 138 -2.18 -12.48 0.23
C LEU A 138 -3.58 -12.14 -0.29
N SER A 139 -3.88 -12.43 -1.57
CA SER A 139 -5.22 -12.32 -2.16
C SER A 139 -6.28 -13.06 -1.35
N LYS A 140 -6.06 -14.34 -1.01
CA LYS A 140 -6.99 -15.10 -0.17
C LYS A 140 -7.18 -14.50 1.22
N LEU A 141 -6.08 -14.04 1.85
CA LEU A 141 -6.14 -13.39 3.15
C LEU A 141 -6.94 -12.08 3.09
N PHE A 142 -6.65 -11.25 2.10
CA PHE A 142 -7.33 -9.98 1.85
C PHE A 142 -8.83 -10.18 1.69
N THR A 143 -9.26 -11.06 0.77
CA THR A 143 -10.68 -11.38 0.60
C THR A 143 -11.33 -11.88 1.88
N THR A 144 -10.62 -12.73 2.65
CA THR A 144 -11.14 -13.23 3.93
C THR A 144 -11.30 -12.12 4.96
N MET A 145 -10.36 -11.15 5.02
CA MET A 145 -10.46 -9.98 5.89
C MET A 145 -11.67 -9.11 5.54
N ILE A 146 -11.87 -8.82 4.25
CA ILE A 146 -13.02 -8.05 3.77
C ILE A 146 -14.33 -8.74 4.15
N ASP A 147 -14.45 -10.02 3.80
CA ASP A 147 -15.65 -10.79 4.10
C ASP A 147 -15.94 -10.87 5.61
N HIS A 148 -14.91 -10.96 6.44
CA HIS A 148 -15.07 -11.04 7.89
C HIS A 148 -15.39 -9.68 8.53
N HIS A 149 -14.55 -8.66 8.34
CA HIS A 149 -14.65 -7.40 9.06
C HIS A 149 -15.71 -6.46 8.48
N ILE A 150 -15.96 -6.52 7.17
CA ILE A 150 -16.90 -5.61 6.50
C ILE A 150 -18.26 -6.27 6.34
N LYS A 151 -18.28 -7.54 5.91
CA LYS A 151 -19.54 -8.27 5.65
C LYS A 151 -20.01 -9.12 6.83
N GLY A 152 -19.29 -9.08 7.96
CA GLY A 152 -19.64 -9.81 9.18
C GLY A 152 -19.62 -11.33 9.04
N LYS A 153 -18.98 -11.90 8.00
CA LYS A 153 -18.98 -13.35 7.80
C LYS A 153 -18.09 -14.05 8.85
N PRO A 154 -18.51 -15.20 9.40
CA PRO A 154 -17.68 -15.93 10.35
C PRO A 154 -16.42 -16.51 9.69
N LEU A 155 -15.31 -16.48 10.42
CA LEU A 155 -14.06 -17.10 9.99
C LEU A 155 -14.19 -18.63 10.04
N LYS A 156 -13.99 -19.31 8.91
CA LYS A 156 -13.98 -20.78 8.85
C LYS A 156 -12.85 -21.41 9.68
N ASN A 157 -11.70 -20.74 9.78
CA ASN A 157 -10.57 -21.20 10.59
C ASN A 157 -9.83 -19.98 11.18
N PRO A 158 -10.23 -19.51 12.38
CA PRO A 158 -9.65 -18.33 13.02
C PRO A 158 -8.14 -18.44 13.26
N LYS A 159 -7.65 -19.62 13.67
CA LYS A 159 -6.22 -19.85 13.92
C LYS A 159 -5.38 -19.68 12.65
N ARG A 160 -5.82 -20.28 11.54
CA ARG A 160 -5.14 -20.15 10.25
C ARG A 160 -5.20 -18.71 9.72
N TYR A 161 -6.33 -18.04 9.88
CA TYR A 161 -6.48 -16.63 9.53
C TYR A 161 -5.48 -15.75 10.28
N GLN A 162 -5.38 -15.91 11.61
CA GLN A 162 -4.44 -15.16 12.43
C GLN A 162 -2.99 -15.44 12.06
N ALA A 163 -2.64 -16.72 11.81
CA ALA A 163 -1.30 -17.10 11.40
C ALA A 163 -0.90 -16.50 10.03
N GLU A 164 -1.80 -16.51 9.04
CA GLU A 164 -1.52 -15.87 7.74
C GLU A 164 -1.46 -14.34 7.86
N ALA A 165 -2.28 -13.73 8.72
CA ALA A 165 -2.20 -12.30 9.01
C ALA A 165 -0.87 -11.92 9.66
N GLN A 166 -0.41 -12.66 10.68
CA GLN A 166 0.90 -12.44 11.31
C GLN A 166 2.05 -12.58 10.31
N LYS A 167 1.97 -13.56 9.40
CA LYS A 167 3.02 -13.84 8.42
C LYS A 167 3.10 -12.84 7.27
N ARG A 168 2.00 -12.19 6.90
CA ARG A 168 1.92 -11.34 5.69
C ARG A 168 1.70 -9.87 5.98
N MET A 169 1.01 -9.58 7.08
CA MET A 169 0.71 -8.22 7.51
C MET A 169 1.31 -7.90 8.89
N PRO A 170 2.60 -8.24 9.15
CA PRO A 170 3.18 -8.10 10.48
C PRO A 170 3.32 -6.64 10.93
N LEU A 171 3.42 -5.68 10.00
CA LEU A 171 3.69 -4.28 10.33
C LEU A 171 2.57 -3.68 11.19
N SER A 172 1.30 -4.09 11.00
CA SER A 172 0.21 -3.64 11.88
C SER A 172 0.38 -4.01 13.36
N ASN A 173 1.22 -4.99 13.67
CA ASN A 173 1.47 -5.38 15.06
C ASN A 173 2.37 -4.37 15.78
N PHE A 174 3.32 -3.73 15.08
CA PHE A 174 4.32 -2.85 15.69
C PHE A 174 4.41 -1.44 15.10
N ILE A 175 3.71 -1.13 14.01
CA ILE A 175 3.54 0.22 13.47
C ILE A 175 2.09 0.66 13.68
N LYS A 176 1.92 1.87 14.20
CA LYS A 176 0.66 2.60 14.24
C LYS A 176 0.72 3.65 13.14
N MET A 177 -0.27 3.63 12.26
CA MET A 177 -0.37 4.58 11.17
C MET A 177 -0.53 6.02 11.72
N GLY A 178 0.22 6.95 11.15
CA GLY A 178 0.09 8.38 11.38
C GLY A 178 -1.18 8.97 10.76
N GLY A 179 -1.55 10.17 11.19
CA GLY A 179 -2.75 10.88 10.69
C GLY A 179 -2.44 12.08 9.81
N SER A 180 -1.16 12.37 9.56
CA SER A 180 -0.72 13.51 8.76
C SER A 180 -0.40 13.03 7.36
N HIS A 181 -1.22 13.43 6.39
CA HIS A 181 -1.01 13.06 4.99
C HIS A 181 -1.08 11.54 4.71
N SER A 182 -1.64 10.75 5.62
CA SER A 182 -1.96 9.35 5.39
C SER A 182 -3.30 9.22 4.67
N TRP A 183 -3.52 8.07 4.04
CA TRP A 183 -4.75 7.74 3.30
C TRP A 183 -5.94 7.41 4.23
N GLN A 184 -6.08 8.14 5.35
CA GLN A 184 -7.08 7.98 6.40
C GLN A 184 -8.18 9.04 6.38
#